data_AF-A0AA88ZFU4-F1
#
_entry.id   AF-A0AA88ZFU4-F1
#
_cell.length_a   1.000
_cell.length_b   1.000
_cell.length_c   1.000
_cell.angle_alpha   90.00
_cell.angle_beta   90.00
_cell.angle_gamma   90.00
#
_symmetry.space_group_name_H-M   'P 1'
#
loop_
_entity.id
_entity.type
_entity.pdbx_description
1 polymer ?
#
loop_
_entity_poly.entity_id
_entity_poly.type
_entity_poly.pdbx_seq_one_letter_code
_entity_poly.pdbx_strand_id
1 'polypeptide(L)'
;MKQFVLAIGALIILISSCKPKVNFETSNFEKEILALESIQNKRDYLEIIFKDDQKVRDGKDSEIMLKYGKDSKEFNDYIELQIKQDDENLNKIETYIKIYGHPKQNEVGEIAAITPWAVIHHAQGYEPRERNFSVLYNAFLNGDLNYGQVSMLLGRMYEMKYGERFRMMGDYDSEDEINQLIEKLNLSTQKANVQHNL
;
A
#
# COMPACT_ATOMS: atom_id res chain seq x y z
N MET A 1 13.48 73.15 -35.86
CA MET A 1 12.43 72.36 -35.18
C MET A 1 12.91 70.92 -35.06
N LYS A 2 12.55 70.29 -33.95
CA LYS A 2 13.24 69.17 -33.30
C LYS A 2 13.20 67.86 -34.09
N GLN A 3 14.30 67.11 -33.94
CA GLN A 3 14.46 65.72 -34.35
C GLN A 3 13.39 64.83 -33.69
N PHE A 4 12.78 63.93 -34.45
CA PHE A 4 12.06 62.77 -33.91
C PHE A 4 12.60 61.51 -34.59
N VAL A 5 13.61 60.92 -33.94
CA VAL A 5 14.03 59.54 -34.21
C VAL A 5 13.22 58.66 -33.26
N LEU A 6 12.23 57.94 -33.80
CA LEU A 6 11.51 56.90 -33.07
C LEU A 6 12.43 55.67 -32.99
N ALA A 7 13.17 55.56 -31.89
CA ALA A 7 13.88 54.34 -31.53
C ALA A 7 12.87 53.33 -30.98
N ILE A 8 12.50 52.34 -31.79
CA ILE A 8 11.76 51.16 -31.32
C ILE A 8 12.79 50.25 -30.63
N GLY A 9 12.87 50.35 -29.32
CA GLY A 9 13.63 49.42 -28.48
C GLY A 9 12.94 48.06 -28.47
N ALA A 10 13.51 47.08 -29.18
CA ALA A 10 13.13 45.69 -29.05
C ALA A 10 13.65 45.15 -27.70
N LEU A 11 12.78 45.14 -26.68
CA LEU A 11 13.06 44.49 -25.41
C LEU A 11 12.78 42.99 -25.56
N ILE A 12 13.80 42.22 -25.94
CA ILE A 12 13.75 40.76 -25.91
C ILE A 12 13.90 40.33 -24.46
N ILE A 13 12.77 40.08 -23.79
CA ILE A 13 12.76 39.45 -22.46
C ILE A 13 13.05 37.96 -22.65
N LEU A 14 14.32 37.58 -22.53
CA LEU A 14 14.74 36.19 -22.36
C LEU A 14 14.37 35.74 -20.95
N ILE A 15 13.14 35.24 -20.78
CA ILE A 15 12.77 34.45 -19.60
C ILE A 15 13.47 33.09 -19.68
N SER A 16 14.75 33.07 -19.30
CA SER A 16 15.45 31.86 -18.89
C SER A 16 14.82 31.33 -17.61
N SER A 17 13.73 30.58 -17.75
CA SER A 17 13.16 29.79 -16.66
C SER A 17 14.11 28.62 -16.40
N CYS A 18 15.13 28.87 -15.56
CA CYS A 18 15.81 27.80 -14.86
C CYS A 18 14.75 27.10 -14.00
N LYS A 19 14.21 25.98 -14.49
CA LYS A 19 13.51 25.04 -13.61
C LYS A 19 14.52 24.67 -12.53
N PRO A 20 14.21 24.83 -11.23
CA PRO A 20 15.08 24.28 -10.20
C PRO A 20 15.22 22.79 -10.50
N LYS A 21 16.46 22.29 -10.54
CA LYS A 21 16.69 20.84 -10.46
C LYS A 21 16.05 20.43 -9.14
N VAL A 22 14.90 19.78 -9.21
CA VAL A 22 14.33 19.07 -8.09
C VAL A 22 15.31 17.94 -7.81
N ASN A 23 16.24 18.18 -6.89
CA ASN A 23 16.92 17.09 -6.21
C ASN A 23 15.82 16.37 -5.44
N PHE A 24 15.30 15.29 -6.01
CA PHE A 24 14.50 14.36 -5.25
C PHE A 24 15.43 13.80 -4.19
N GLU A 25 15.37 14.35 -2.97
CA GLU A 25 15.98 13.69 -1.84
C GLU A 25 15.29 12.32 -1.71
N THR A 26 16.01 11.29 -2.10
CA THR A 26 15.64 9.90 -1.91
C THR A 26 15.23 9.71 -0.44
N SER A 27 14.01 9.23 -0.21
CA SER A 27 13.50 9.01 1.14
C SER A 27 14.42 8.07 1.92
N ASN A 28 14.43 8.15 3.26
CA ASN A 28 15.27 7.25 4.07
C ASN A 28 14.94 5.78 3.80
N PHE A 29 13.68 5.44 3.55
CA PHE A 29 13.26 4.08 3.19
C PHE A 29 13.81 3.64 1.83
N GLU A 30 13.83 4.52 0.82
CA GLU A 30 14.35 4.15 -0.50
C GLU A 30 15.86 3.86 -0.43
N LYS A 31 16.63 4.61 0.37
CA LYS A 31 18.05 4.29 0.62
C LYS A 31 18.24 2.95 1.33
N GLU A 32 17.45 2.69 2.37
CA GLU A 32 17.47 1.44 3.12
C GLU A 32 17.14 0.24 2.21
N ILE A 33 16.10 0.36 1.39
CA ILE A 33 15.61 -0.71 0.54
C ILE A 33 16.57 -0.97 -0.63
N LEU A 34 17.16 0.07 -1.24
CA LEU A 34 18.15 -0.09 -2.31
C LEU A 34 19.42 -0.83 -1.85
N ALA A 35 19.71 -0.84 -0.55
CA ALA A 35 20.84 -1.57 0.04
C ALA A 35 20.56 -3.07 0.24
N LEU A 36 19.36 -3.57 -0.09
CA LEU A 36 18.99 -4.98 0.03
C LEU A 36 19.52 -5.79 -1.16
N GLU A 37 20.84 -6.03 -1.18
CA GLU A 37 21.55 -6.64 -2.32
C GLU A 37 21.22 -8.13 -2.55
N SER A 38 20.86 -8.87 -1.51
CA SER A 38 20.64 -10.32 -1.58
C SER A 38 19.18 -10.72 -1.30
N ILE A 39 18.78 -11.91 -1.76
CA ILE A 39 17.47 -12.50 -1.42
C ILE A 39 17.31 -12.66 0.10
N GLN A 40 18.40 -12.99 0.82
CA GLN A 40 18.37 -13.09 2.27
C GLN A 40 18.10 -11.72 2.93
N ASN A 41 18.75 -10.64 2.46
CA ASN A 41 18.51 -9.30 2.99
C ASN A 41 17.06 -8.88 2.78
N LYS A 42 16.49 -9.19 1.60
CA LYS A 42 15.08 -8.91 1.28
C LYS A 42 14.14 -9.70 2.18
N ARG A 43 14.41 -10.99 2.40
CA ARG A 43 13.65 -11.84 3.34
C ARG A 43 13.68 -11.24 4.75
N ASP A 44 14.87 -11.01 5.29
CA ASP A 44 15.05 -10.51 6.66
C ASP A 44 14.34 -9.17 6.86
N TYR A 45 14.45 -8.28 5.88
CA TYR A 45 13.75 -6.99 5.90
C TYR A 45 12.23 -7.14 5.99
N LEU A 46 11.64 -7.99 5.14
CA LEU A 46 10.20 -8.23 5.10
C LEU A 46 9.69 -8.98 6.33
N GLU A 47 10.47 -9.92 6.88
CA GLU A 47 10.10 -10.64 8.10
C GLU A 47 10.15 -9.73 9.35
N ILE A 48 11.08 -8.77 9.40
CA ILE A 48 11.11 -7.75 10.46
C ILE A 48 9.85 -6.89 10.39
N ILE A 49 9.48 -6.40 9.20
CA ILE A 49 8.23 -5.62 9.02
C ILE A 49 7.02 -6.44 9.43
N PHE A 50 6.95 -7.73 9.05
CA PHE A 50 5.87 -8.61 9.46
C PHE A 50 5.78 -8.73 10.98
N LYS A 51 6.91 -8.93 11.65
CA LYS A 51 6.96 -9.01 13.11
C LYS A 51 6.48 -7.71 13.76
N ASP A 52 6.88 -6.55 13.23
CA ASP A 52 6.46 -5.24 13.75
C ASP A 52 4.96 -5.01 13.52
N ASP A 53 4.42 -5.42 12.37
CA ASP A 53 2.98 -5.40 12.06
C ASP A 53 2.17 -6.28 13.03
N GLN A 54 2.63 -7.50 13.31
CA GLN A 54 1.92 -8.43 14.20
C GLN A 54 2.05 -8.08 15.68
N LYS A 55 3.13 -7.42 16.10
CA LYS A 55 3.41 -7.11 17.51
C LYS A 55 2.33 -6.22 18.15
N VAL A 56 1.70 -5.34 17.39
CA VAL A 56 0.64 -4.44 17.89
C VAL A 56 -0.76 -5.06 17.82
N ARG A 57 -0.84 -6.38 17.57
CA ARG A 57 -2.07 -7.18 17.40
C ARG A 57 -2.10 -8.36 18.37
N ASP A 58 -1.47 -8.21 19.53
CA ASP A 58 -1.30 -9.24 20.57
C ASP A 58 -2.47 -9.35 21.55
N GLY A 59 -3.59 -8.65 21.29
CA GLY A 59 -4.78 -8.62 22.15
C GLY A 59 -4.70 -7.61 23.31
N LYS A 60 -3.61 -6.86 23.41
CA LYS A 60 -3.43 -5.83 24.45
C LYS A 60 -4.42 -4.67 24.30
N ASP A 61 -4.92 -4.40 23.11
CA ASP A 61 -6.01 -3.47 22.85
C ASP A 61 -7.26 -3.82 23.69
N SER A 62 -7.63 -5.10 23.70
CA SER A 62 -8.79 -5.63 24.42
C SER A 62 -8.56 -5.54 25.92
N GLU A 63 -7.35 -5.85 26.40
CA GLU A 63 -7.00 -5.71 27.82
C GLU A 63 -7.08 -4.26 28.31
N ILE A 64 -6.51 -3.32 27.53
CA ILE A 64 -6.55 -1.89 27.85
C ILE A 64 -8.00 -1.39 27.81
N MET A 65 -8.78 -1.76 26.80
CA MET A 65 -10.19 -1.40 26.68
C MET A 65 -11.02 -1.90 27.87
N LEU A 66 -10.83 -3.15 28.29
CA LEU A 66 -11.57 -3.73 29.42
C LEU A 66 -11.19 -3.06 30.76
N LYS A 67 -9.93 -2.63 30.91
CA LYS A 67 -9.41 -2.05 32.15
C LYS A 67 -9.73 -0.55 32.29
N TYR A 68 -9.62 0.21 31.21
CA TYR A 68 -9.69 1.67 31.23
C TYR A 68 -10.90 2.25 30.48
N GLY A 69 -11.54 1.47 29.62
CA GLY A 69 -12.66 1.88 28.78
C GLY A 69 -12.23 2.28 27.36
N LYS A 70 -13.16 2.20 26.41
CA LYS A 70 -12.92 2.51 24.99
C LYS A 70 -12.59 3.99 24.74
N ASP A 71 -13.10 4.89 25.57
CA ASP A 71 -12.87 6.34 25.43
C ASP A 71 -11.73 6.84 26.33
N SER A 72 -10.96 5.94 26.95
CA SER A 72 -9.88 6.29 27.87
C SER A 72 -8.66 6.83 27.13
N LYS A 73 -7.83 7.60 27.85
CA LYS A 73 -6.56 8.09 27.31
C LYS A 73 -5.63 6.92 26.97
N GLU A 74 -5.56 5.90 27.81
CA GLU A 74 -4.70 4.73 27.62
C GLU A 74 -5.08 3.94 26.37
N PHE A 75 -6.38 3.78 26.11
CA PHE A 75 -6.86 3.11 24.90
C PHE A 75 -6.54 3.97 23.66
N ASN A 76 -6.84 5.27 23.70
CA ASN A 76 -6.54 6.17 22.58
C ASN A 76 -5.04 6.25 22.28
N ASP A 77 -4.18 6.39 23.29
CA ASP A 77 -2.72 6.39 23.15
C ASP A 77 -2.22 5.08 22.51
N TYR A 78 -2.81 3.94 22.88
CA TYR A 78 -2.45 2.64 22.30
C TYR A 78 -2.85 2.55 20.82
N ILE A 79 -4.05 2.99 20.47
CA ILE A 79 -4.53 3.01 19.08
C ILE A 79 -3.70 3.97 18.23
N GLU A 80 -3.32 5.14 18.75
CA GLU A 80 -2.44 6.08 18.04
C GLU A 80 -1.06 5.46 17.72
N LEU A 81 -0.49 4.69 18.66
CA LEU A 81 0.76 3.97 18.42
C LEU A 81 0.62 2.89 17.35
N GLN A 82 -0.49 2.14 17.36
CA GLN A 82 -0.78 1.15 16.32
C GLN A 82 -0.91 1.81 14.94
N ILE A 83 -1.69 2.90 14.83
CA ILE A 83 -1.86 3.64 13.57
C ILE A 83 -0.51 4.13 13.04
N LYS A 84 0.32 4.71 13.90
CA LYS A 84 1.65 5.19 13.50
C LYS A 84 2.54 4.05 12.98
N GLN A 85 2.49 2.89 13.63
CA GLN A 85 3.26 1.72 13.20
C GLN A 85 2.74 1.17 11.85
N ASP A 86 1.42 1.09 11.69
CA ASP A 86 0.79 0.63 10.43
C ASP A 86 1.16 1.58 9.27
N ASP A 87 1.13 2.89 9.49
CA ASP A 87 1.51 3.89 8.48
C ASP A 87 3.00 3.80 8.12
N GLU A 88 3.89 3.61 9.10
CA GLU A 88 5.32 3.42 8.84
C GLU A 88 5.58 2.15 8.01
N ASN A 89 4.94 1.05 8.38
CA ASN A 89 5.07 -0.23 7.67
C ASN A 89 4.53 -0.13 6.25
N LEU A 90 3.38 0.55 6.05
CA LEU A 90 2.81 0.77 4.73
C LEU A 90 3.78 1.53 3.82
N ASN A 91 4.39 2.61 4.31
CA ASN A 91 5.37 3.37 3.53
C ASN A 91 6.59 2.53 3.13
N LYS A 92 7.10 1.68 4.05
CA LYS A 92 8.20 0.75 3.75
C LYS A 92 7.80 -0.27 2.67
N ILE A 93 6.63 -0.90 2.81
CA ILE A 93 6.13 -1.89 1.86
C ILE A 93 5.85 -1.31 0.48
N GLU A 94 5.22 -0.14 0.40
CA GLU A 94 4.96 0.50 -0.89
C GLU A 94 6.24 0.95 -1.58
N THR A 95 7.22 1.43 -0.80
CA THR A 95 8.56 1.73 -1.33
C THR A 95 9.25 0.45 -1.83
N TYR A 96 9.14 -0.66 -1.09
CA TYR A 96 9.69 -1.95 -1.50
C TYR A 96 9.07 -2.44 -2.81
N ILE A 97 7.73 -2.45 -2.88
CA ILE A 97 6.98 -2.85 -4.07
C ILE A 97 7.36 -1.99 -5.28
N LYS A 98 7.52 -0.67 -5.08
CA LYS A 98 7.92 0.24 -6.16
C LYS A 98 9.29 -0.11 -6.74
N ILE A 99 10.23 -0.57 -5.91
CA ILE A 99 11.62 -0.85 -6.30
C ILE A 99 11.78 -2.27 -6.84
N TYR A 100 11.19 -3.26 -6.17
CA TYR A 100 11.43 -4.68 -6.43
C TYR A 100 10.21 -5.45 -6.92
N GLY A 101 9.01 -4.86 -6.89
CA GLY A 101 7.76 -5.56 -7.09
C GLY A 101 7.36 -6.38 -5.86
N HIS A 102 6.32 -7.19 -6.01
CA HIS A 102 5.90 -8.11 -4.95
C HIS A 102 6.95 -9.22 -4.75
N PRO A 103 7.36 -9.52 -3.50
CA PRO A 103 8.26 -10.62 -3.20
C PRO A 103 7.71 -11.96 -3.69
N LYS A 104 8.59 -12.82 -4.23
CA LYS A 104 8.21 -14.15 -4.71
C LYS A 104 8.36 -15.20 -3.61
N GLN A 105 7.31 -15.98 -3.37
CA GLN A 105 7.28 -16.95 -2.27
C GLN A 105 8.40 -17.99 -2.39
N ASN A 106 8.69 -18.45 -3.60
CA ASN A 106 9.77 -19.41 -3.86
C ASN A 106 11.19 -18.83 -3.67
N GLU A 107 11.34 -17.51 -3.58
CA GLU A 107 12.63 -16.84 -3.36
C GLU A 107 12.80 -16.46 -1.88
N VAL A 108 11.85 -15.72 -1.32
CA VAL A 108 11.97 -15.15 0.03
C VAL A 108 11.25 -15.97 1.10
N GLY A 109 10.50 -17.00 0.75
CA GLY A 109 9.72 -17.79 1.69
C GLY A 109 8.35 -17.19 1.99
N GLU A 110 7.51 -17.97 2.68
CA GLU A 110 6.09 -17.65 2.90
C GLU A 110 5.89 -16.34 3.68
N ILE A 111 6.53 -16.18 4.84
CA ILE A 111 6.32 -14.99 5.70
C ILE A 111 6.65 -13.71 4.93
N ALA A 112 7.84 -13.64 4.35
CA ALA A 112 8.26 -12.48 3.58
C ALA A 112 7.35 -12.20 2.37
N ALA A 113 6.86 -13.25 1.69
CA ALA A 113 5.95 -13.09 0.56
C ALA A 113 4.58 -12.55 0.98
N ILE A 114 4.06 -12.94 2.14
CA ILE A 114 2.75 -12.46 2.62
C ILE A 114 2.82 -11.09 3.32
N THR A 115 4.01 -10.62 3.71
CA THR A 115 4.19 -9.35 4.43
C THR A 115 3.48 -8.17 3.75
N PRO A 116 3.63 -7.95 2.42
CA PRO A 116 2.96 -6.83 1.78
C PRO A 116 1.45 -6.89 1.90
N TRP A 117 0.86 -8.08 1.72
CA TRP A 117 -0.58 -8.29 1.93
C TRP A 117 -0.98 -7.96 3.36
N ALA A 118 -0.26 -8.47 4.37
CA ALA A 118 -0.60 -8.23 5.78
C ALA A 118 -0.63 -6.74 6.11
N VAL A 119 0.42 -6.01 5.74
CA VAL A 119 0.54 -4.56 6.00
C VAL A 119 -0.55 -3.77 5.27
N ILE A 120 -0.77 -4.04 3.97
CA ILE A 120 -1.81 -3.35 3.19
C ILE A 120 -3.21 -3.69 3.71
N HIS A 121 -3.44 -4.95 4.08
CA HIS A 121 -4.69 -5.41 4.69
C HIS A 121 -4.96 -4.74 6.04
N HIS A 122 -3.92 -4.29 6.75
CA HIS A 122 -4.01 -3.64 8.05
C HIS A 122 -4.07 -2.12 8.00
N ALA A 123 -3.55 -1.50 6.93
CA ALA A 123 -3.49 -0.05 6.74
C ALA A 123 -4.80 0.69 7.04
N GLN A 124 -4.68 1.95 7.46
CA GLN A 124 -5.85 2.79 7.77
C GLN A 124 -6.59 3.23 6.49
N GLY A 125 -7.93 3.21 6.54
CA GLY A 125 -8.77 3.67 5.44
C GLY A 125 -8.80 2.74 4.21
N TYR A 126 -9.74 2.96 3.31
CA TYR A 126 -9.98 2.07 2.16
C TYR A 126 -8.90 2.20 1.08
N GLU A 127 -8.37 3.41 0.91
CA GLU A 127 -7.57 3.81 -0.25
C GLU A 127 -6.22 3.06 -0.40
N PRO A 128 -5.45 2.74 0.67
CA PRO A 128 -4.26 1.88 0.55
C PRO A 128 -4.52 0.52 -0.08
N ARG A 129 -5.67 -0.11 0.23
CA ARG A 129 -6.04 -1.41 -0.34
C ARG A 129 -6.39 -1.29 -1.81
N GLU A 130 -7.12 -0.23 -2.17
CA GLU A 130 -7.51 0.03 -3.55
C GLU A 130 -6.31 0.33 -4.45
N ARG A 131 -5.40 1.23 -4.04
CA ARG A 131 -4.25 1.60 -4.88
C ARG A 131 -3.25 0.46 -5.07
N ASN A 132 -3.17 -0.49 -4.12
CA ASN A 132 -2.30 -1.66 -4.20
C ASN A 132 -2.99 -2.92 -4.74
N PHE A 133 -4.28 -2.86 -5.07
CA PHE A 133 -5.05 -4.03 -5.52
C PHE A 133 -4.37 -4.75 -6.68
N SER A 134 -3.92 -4.01 -7.70
CA SER A 134 -3.29 -4.60 -8.88
C SER A 134 -2.03 -5.42 -8.54
N VAL A 135 -1.22 -4.96 -7.58
CA VAL A 135 -0.01 -5.66 -7.15
C VAL A 135 -0.34 -6.94 -6.40
N LEU A 136 -1.28 -6.88 -5.45
CA LEU A 136 -1.69 -8.04 -4.65
C LEU A 136 -2.46 -9.06 -5.50
N TYR A 137 -3.27 -8.61 -6.45
CA TYR A 137 -3.96 -9.50 -7.38
C TYR A 137 -2.96 -10.21 -8.31
N ASN A 138 -1.93 -9.51 -8.79
CA ASN A 138 -0.85 -10.14 -9.54
C ASN A 138 -0.08 -11.18 -8.69
N ALA A 139 0.17 -10.89 -7.42
CA ALA A 139 0.80 -11.85 -6.50
C ALA A 139 -0.05 -13.12 -6.34
N PHE A 140 -1.37 -12.97 -6.23
CA PHE A 140 -2.31 -14.10 -6.22
C PHE A 140 -2.27 -14.94 -7.50
N LEU A 141 -2.31 -14.30 -8.68
CA LEU A 141 -2.24 -15.03 -9.96
C LEU A 141 -0.91 -15.79 -10.13
N ASN A 142 0.16 -15.32 -9.50
CA ASN A 142 1.47 -15.98 -9.48
C ASN A 142 1.61 -17.03 -8.37
N GLY A 143 0.59 -17.23 -7.52
CA GLY A 143 0.64 -18.16 -6.39
C GLY A 143 1.45 -17.68 -5.18
N ASP A 144 1.83 -16.41 -5.14
CA ASP A 144 2.50 -15.78 -4.00
C ASP A 144 1.50 -15.42 -2.87
N LEU A 145 0.20 -15.38 -3.19
CA LEU A 145 -0.91 -15.25 -2.26
C LEU A 145 -1.98 -16.30 -2.57
N ASN A 146 -2.72 -16.74 -1.55
CA ASN A 146 -3.80 -17.71 -1.66
C ASN A 146 -5.19 -17.05 -1.72
N TYR A 147 -6.22 -17.85 -2.04
CA TYR A 147 -7.62 -17.40 -2.13
C TYR A 147 -8.11 -16.71 -0.85
N GLY A 148 -7.79 -17.27 0.32
CA GLY A 148 -8.23 -16.71 1.61
C GLY A 148 -7.69 -15.31 1.86
N GLN A 149 -6.43 -15.05 1.48
CA GLN A 149 -5.81 -13.73 1.61
C GLN A 149 -6.50 -12.69 0.72
N VAL A 150 -6.75 -13.01 -0.55
CA VAL A 150 -7.41 -12.09 -1.48
C VAL A 150 -8.87 -11.87 -1.09
N SER A 151 -9.61 -12.94 -0.76
CA SER A 151 -11.00 -12.85 -0.30
C SER A 151 -11.11 -11.99 0.97
N MET A 152 -10.22 -12.17 1.94
CA MET A 152 -10.20 -11.36 3.16
C MET A 152 -9.91 -9.88 2.89
N LEU A 153 -8.97 -9.57 1.99
CA LEU A 153 -8.68 -8.20 1.58
C LEU A 153 -9.92 -7.54 0.95
N LEU A 154 -10.52 -8.20 -0.03
CA LEU A 154 -11.66 -7.68 -0.78
C LEU A 154 -12.93 -7.62 0.09
N GLY A 155 -13.17 -8.61 0.93
CA GLY A 155 -14.27 -8.62 1.89
C GLY A 155 -14.18 -7.44 2.86
N ARG A 156 -12.97 -7.16 3.37
CA ARG A 156 -12.73 -5.97 4.21
C ARG A 156 -12.98 -4.68 3.44
N MET A 157 -12.48 -4.58 2.20
CA MET A 157 -12.75 -3.43 1.33
C MET A 157 -14.26 -3.22 1.12
N TYR A 158 -15.01 -4.30 0.89
CA TYR A 158 -16.47 -4.26 0.72
C TYR A 158 -17.15 -3.74 1.98
N GLU A 159 -16.81 -4.30 3.15
CA GLU A 159 -17.36 -3.87 4.43
C GLU A 159 -17.07 -2.39 4.71
N MET A 160 -15.85 -1.91 4.41
CA MET A 160 -15.50 -0.50 4.56
C MET A 160 -16.30 0.42 3.62
N LYS A 161 -16.61 -0.05 2.40
CA LYS A 161 -17.31 0.73 1.37
C LYS A 161 -18.82 0.77 1.58
N TYR A 162 -19.41 -0.33 2.05
CA TYR A 162 -20.86 -0.51 2.13
C TYR A 162 -21.40 -0.62 3.55
N GLY A 163 -20.54 -0.76 4.56
CA GLY A 163 -20.95 -0.87 5.96
C GLY A 163 -21.57 -2.22 6.34
N GLU A 164 -21.47 -3.23 5.47
CA GLU A 164 -22.00 -4.57 5.70
C GLU A 164 -21.06 -5.64 5.15
N ARG A 165 -21.14 -6.86 5.69
CA ARG A 165 -20.38 -7.99 5.18
C ARG A 165 -20.95 -8.46 3.85
N PHE A 166 -20.06 -8.76 2.91
CA PHE A 166 -20.43 -9.38 1.65
C PHE A 166 -21.14 -10.72 1.89
N ARG A 167 -22.22 -10.95 1.15
CA ARG A 167 -22.94 -12.22 1.11
C ARG A 167 -22.88 -12.74 -0.31
N MET A 168 -22.15 -13.83 -0.48
CA MET A 168 -22.01 -14.49 -1.78
C MET A 168 -23.37 -14.98 -2.28
N MET A 169 -23.61 -14.81 -3.57
CA MET A 169 -24.76 -15.41 -4.25
C MET A 169 -24.37 -16.81 -4.75
N GLY A 170 -25.24 -17.80 -4.54
CA GLY A 170 -25.02 -19.18 -4.99
C GLY A 170 -24.32 -20.08 -3.97
N ASP A 171 -23.86 -21.24 -4.43
CA ASP A 171 -23.05 -22.17 -3.64
C ASP A 171 -21.64 -21.61 -3.45
N TYR A 172 -20.99 -21.92 -2.33
CA TYR A 172 -19.67 -21.37 -2.02
C TYR A 172 -18.59 -21.91 -2.98
N ASP A 173 -17.90 -20.97 -3.63
CA ASP A 173 -16.69 -21.16 -4.41
C ASP A 173 -15.78 -19.93 -4.23
N SER A 174 -14.50 -20.16 -3.93
CA SER A 174 -13.57 -19.08 -3.58
C SER A 174 -13.20 -18.19 -4.77
N GLU A 175 -13.21 -18.72 -5.99
CA GLU A 175 -12.95 -17.93 -7.20
C GLU A 175 -14.16 -17.04 -7.50
N ASP A 176 -15.37 -17.59 -7.41
CA ASP A 176 -16.61 -16.85 -7.58
C ASP A 176 -16.78 -15.76 -6.52
N GLU A 177 -16.44 -16.03 -5.26
CA GLU A 177 -16.42 -15.01 -4.19
C GLU A 177 -15.52 -13.82 -4.57
N ILE A 178 -14.28 -14.09 -4.97
CA ILE A 178 -13.31 -13.07 -5.39
C ILE A 178 -13.85 -12.29 -6.60
N ASN A 179 -14.40 -12.98 -7.60
CA ASN A 179 -14.92 -12.36 -8.81
C ASN A 179 -16.11 -11.43 -8.51
N GLN A 180 -17.06 -11.88 -7.70
CA GLN A 180 -18.21 -11.06 -7.28
C GLN A 180 -17.74 -9.84 -6.48
N LEU A 181 -16.79 -10.01 -5.55
CA LEU A 181 -16.23 -8.89 -4.79
C LEU A 181 -15.52 -7.87 -5.69
N ILE A 182 -14.70 -8.31 -6.65
CA ILE A 182 -14.01 -7.45 -7.63
C ILE A 182 -15.03 -6.63 -8.43
N GLU A 183 -16.10 -7.27 -8.90
CA GLU A 183 -17.18 -6.60 -9.64
C GLU A 183 -17.85 -5.54 -8.76
N LYS A 184 -18.29 -5.91 -7.55
CA LYS A 184 -18.98 -5.00 -6.63
C LYS A 184 -18.11 -3.82 -6.20
N LEU A 185 -16.80 -4.04 -6.06
CA LEU A 185 -15.86 -2.98 -5.69
C LEU A 185 -15.48 -2.07 -6.87
N ASN A 186 -15.90 -2.39 -8.10
CA ASN A 186 -15.51 -1.73 -9.35
C ASN A 186 -14.00 -1.88 -9.68
N LEU A 187 -13.43 -3.05 -9.39
CA LEU A 187 -12.01 -3.35 -9.62
C LEU A 187 -11.77 -4.15 -10.92
N SER A 188 -12.82 -4.43 -11.70
CA SER A 188 -12.74 -5.26 -12.92
C SER A 188 -11.74 -4.73 -13.96
N THR A 189 -11.65 -3.41 -14.13
CA THR A 189 -10.65 -2.79 -15.03
C THR A 189 -9.22 -3.06 -14.56
N GLN A 190 -8.96 -2.95 -13.25
CA GLN A 190 -7.64 -3.26 -12.70
C GLN A 190 -7.30 -4.74 -12.86
N LYS A 191 -8.26 -5.64 -12.59
CA LYS A 191 -8.13 -7.08 -12.84
C LYS A 191 -7.74 -7.37 -14.30
N ALA A 192 -8.48 -6.81 -15.26
CA ALA A 192 -8.22 -7.01 -16.68
C ALA A 192 -6.82 -6.51 -17.09
N ASN A 193 -6.39 -5.35 -16.58
CA ASN A 193 -5.06 -4.81 -16.84
C ASN A 193 -3.95 -5.72 -16.31
N VAL A 194 -4.11 -6.32 -15.13
CA VAL A 194 -3.13 -7.27 -14.59
C VAL A 194 -3.07 -8.52 -15.47
N GLN A 195 -4.22 -9.10 -15.82
CA GLN A 195 -4.28 -10.33 -16.62
C GLN A 195 -3.73 -10.17 -18.04
N HIS A 196 -3.84 -8.99 -18.65
CA HIS A 196 -3.27 -8.71 -19.97
C HIS A 196 -1.73 -8.63 -19.95
N ASN A 197 -1.12 -8.35 -18.81
CA ASN A 197 0.33 -8.14 -18.68
C ASN A 197 1.10 -9.39 -18.19
N LEU A 198 0.42 -10.54 -18.09
CA LEU A 198 1.00 -11.85 -17.81
C LEU A 198 1.34 -12.58 -19.11
#